data_AF-A0A1Q3Q5D0-F1
#
_entry.id   AF-A0A1Q3Q5D0-F1
#
_cell.length_a   1.000
_cell.length_b   1.000
_cell.length_c   1.000
_cell.angle_alpha   90.00
_cell.angle_beta   90.00
_cell.angle_gamma   90.00
#
_symmetry.space_group_name_H-M   'P 1'
#
loop_
_entity.id
_entity.type
_entity.pdbx_description
1 polymer ?
#
loop_
_entity_poly.entity_id
_entity_poly.type
_entity_poly.pdbx_seq_one_letter_code
_entity_poly.pdbx_strand_id
1 'polypeptide(L)'
;MNLIGEHIDYNGGLVLPAAISIGITAYVSESSDAMFKLSSATHSEVLTFSATENFTFNKEKAWLNYPLGVFQFLKEKGFSLKPLHIHFESSLPESSGLSSSASVEVLTMFLLLQESDYEISHQQIAVWCKEVENDFIGVNCGIMDQFCIANAEPKSAMMLNCATLEYENTEIDFGEKKIAILNTKKPRNLIHSKYNERRSECEQALAIIQQKRNSAAANLCECLIEDIECIENEIIKQRARHVIEENKRVKQAVEVLKNNDIATFEALLKQSHQSLKHNYEVSGTELDAIVDAALNHESCSGARMTGAGFGGCAIALVQANAFEEFKDFVIKQYAQATGLQAEIYLCDIGEGVKILE
;
A
#
# COMPACT_ATOMS: atom_id res chain seq x y z
N MET A 1 2.58 -1.79 -4.29
CA MET A 1 3.16 -2.51 -3.12
C MET A 1 4.17 -1.63 -2.42
N ASN A 2 4.49 -1.88 -1.15
CA ASN A 2 5.57 -1.17 -0.47
C ASN A 2 6.80 -2.06 -0.33
N LEU A 3 7.95 -1.61 -0.85
CA LEU A 3 9.17 -2.41 -0.81
C LEU A 3 9.80 -2.38 0.57
N ILE A 4 9.80 -1.22 1.22
CA ILE A 4 10.31 -1.00 2.59
C ILE A 4 9.78 0.34 3.12
N GLY A 5 9.67 0.49 4.44
CA GLY A 5 9.07 1.69 5.04
C GLY A 5 7.65 1.47 5.51
N GLU A 6 7.38 0.38 6.22
CA GLU A 6 6.04 0.10 6.73
C GLU A 6 5.73 0.87 8.01
N HIS A 7 4.47 1.29 8.16
CA HIS A 7 3.96 1.97 9.36
C HIS A 7 4.69 3.27 9.73
N ILE A 8 5.33 3.90 8.75
CA ILE A 8 5.99 5.20 8.93
C ILE A 8 5.37 6.33 8.11
N ASP A 9 4.44 6.02 7.22
CA ASP A 9 3.68 7.01 6.44
C ASP A 9 2.86 7.96 7.32
N TYR A 10 2.10 7.43 8.28
CA TYR A 10 1.39 8.26 9.28
C TYR A 10 2.29 8.77 10.42
N ASN A 11 3.59 8.45 10.39
CA ASN A 11 4.60 8.96 11.32
C ASN A 11 5.56 9.95 10.63
N GLY A 12 5.18 10.52 9.49
CA GLY A 12 5.96 11.52 8.76
C GLY A 12 7.28 11.01 8.18
N GLY A 13 7.38 9.70 7.96
CA GLY A 13 8.58 9.04 7.44
C GLY A 13 8.70 9.06 5.93
N LEU A 14 9.84 8.56 5.46
CA LEU A 14 10.05 8.20 4.07
C LEU A 14 9.53 6.79 3.82
N VAL A 15 8.85 6.56 2.70
CA VAL A 15 8.42 5.20 2.27
C VAL A 15 8.99 4.91 0.89
N LEU A 16 9.11 3.61 0.53
CA LEU A 16 9.61 3.19 -0.78
C LEU A 16 8.63 2.26 -1.52
N PRO A 17 7.45 2.74 -1.92
CA PRO A 17 6.53 1.96 -2.71
C PRO A 17 6.92 1.86 -4.18
N ALA A 18 6.40 0.82 -4.83
CA ALA A 18 6.45 0.63 -6.27
C ALA A 18 5.07 0.19 -6.78
N ALA A 19 4.65 0.74 -7.91
CA ALA A 19 3.48 0.25 -8.61
C ALA A 19 3.76 -1.14 -9.18
N ILE A 20 2.72 -1.93 -9.31
CA ILE A 20 2.81 -3.31 -9.78
C ILE A 20 2.08 -3.47 -11.11
N SER A 21 2.54 -4.41 -11.92
CA SER A 21 1.99 -4.63 -13.27
C SER A 21 0.56 -5.19 -13.28
N ILE A 22 0.08 -5.66 -12.14
CA ILE A 22 -1.33 -6.07 -11.94
C ILE A 22 -2.12 -4.94 -11.29
N GLY A 23 -3.36 -4.75 -11.69
CA GLY A 23 -4.17 -3.61 -11.26
C GLY A 23 -5.64 -3.75 -11.63
N ILE A 24 -6.32 -2.61 -11.64
CA ILE A 24 -7.72 -2.48 -12.03
C ILE A 24 -7.77 -1.71 -13.34
N THR A 25 -8.50 -2.25 -14.31
CA THR A 25 -8.76 -1.62 -15.61
C THR A 25 -10.21 -1.16 -15.63
N ALA A 26 -10.46 0.05 -16.14
CA ALA A 26 -11.81 0.57 -16.39
C ALA A 26 -12.04 0.72 -17.89
N TYR A 27 -13.12 0.13 -18.38
CA TYR A 27 -13.62 0.34 -19.74
C TYR A 27 -14.73 1.37 -19.71
N VAL A 28 -14.64 2.36 -20.58
CA VAL A 28 -15.45 3.57 -20.48
C VAL A 28 -16.11 3.87 -21.82
N SER A 29 -17.38 4.26 -21.76
CA SER A 29 -18.12 4.74 -22.91
C SER A 29 -18.99 5.93 -22.52
N GLU A 30 -19.24 6.80 -23.49
CA GLU A 30 -20.15 7.93 -23.32
C GLU A 30 -21.56 7.44 -22.98
N SER A 31 -22.23 8.15 -22.07
CA SER A 31 -23.64 7.92 -21.80
C SER A 31 -24.50 8.66 -22.83
N SER A 32 -25.38 7.92 -23.51
CA SER A 32 -26.38 8.48 -24.42
C SER A 32 -27.63 9.02 -23.71
N ASP A 33 -27.84 8.64 -22.45
CA ASP A 33 -29.03 8.94 -21.65
C ASP A 33 -28.76 9.92 -20.50
N ALA A 34 -27.57 10.53 -20.47
CA ALA A 34 -27.10 11.43 -19.42
C ALA A 34 -27.08 10.81 -17.99
N MET A 35 -26.94 9.49 -17.91
CA MET A 35 -26.82 8.73 -16.67
C MET A 35 -25.43 8.14 -16.51
N PHE A 36 -24.93 8.12 -15.27
CA PHE A 36 -23.77 7.30 -14.93
C PHE A 36 -24.19 5.85 -14.77
N LYS A 37 -23.33 4.93 -15.18
CA LYS A 37 -23.50 3.50 -14.92
C LYS A 37 -22.19 2.89 -14.43
N LEU A 38 -22.21 2.22 -13.28
CA LEU A 38 -21.08 1.51 -12.72
C LEU A 38 -21.37 0.01 -12.73
N SER A 39 -20.39 -0.79 -13.15
CA SER A 39 -20.45 -2.24 -13.14
C SER A 39 -19.06 -2.83 -12.94
N SER A 40 -18.98 -4.11 -12.54
CA SER A 40 -17.73 -4.82 -12.34
C SER A 40 -17.79 -6.22 -12.95
N ALA A 41 -16.66 -6.74 -13.41
CA ALA A 41 -16.55 -8.11 -13.92
C ALA A 41 -16.75 -9.17 -12.82
N THR A 42 -16.43 -8.82 -11.56
CA THR A 42 -16.45 -9.76 -10.42
C THR A 42 -17.66 -9.57 -9.50
N HIS A 43 -18.39 -8.48 -9.64
CA HIS A 43 -19.57 -8.17 -8.83
C HIS A 43 -20.81 -8.02 -9.70
N SER A 44 -21.91 -8.67 -9.29
CA SER A 44 -23.17 -8.67 -10.03
C SER A 44 -23.93 -7.33 -9.97
N GLU A 45 -23.59 -6.50 -8.99
CA GLU A 45 -24.23 -5.22 -8.71
C GLU A 45 -23.90 -4.20 -9.81
N VAL A 46 -24.97 -3.67 -10.42
CA VAL A 46 -24.90 -2.57 -11.38
C VAL A 46 -25.67 -1.40 -10.79
N LEU A 47 -25.05 -0.23 -10.80
CA LEU A 47 -25.68 1.00 -10.33
C LEU A 47 -25.82 1.98 -11.50
N THR A 48 -27.00 2.55 -11.68
CA THR A 48 -27.26 3.62 -12.66
C THR A 48 -27.83 4.82 -11.91
N PHE A 49 -27.28 6.00 -12.13
CA PHE A 49 -27.65 7.21 -11.37
C PHE A 49 -27.43 8.49 -12.19
N SER A 50 -28.16 9.55 -11.84
CA SER A 50 -27.98 10.86 -12.48
C SER A 50 -26.89 11.69 -11.82
N ALA A 51 -26.31 12.65 -12.54
CA ALA A 51 -25.31 13.58 -11.98
C ALA A 51 -25.81 14.38 -10.77
N THR A 52 -27.13 14.49 -10.58
CA THR A 52 -27.75 15.25 -9.49
C THR A 52 -27.88 14.47 -8.18
N GLU A 53 -27.70 13.14 -8.21
CA GLU A 53 -27.83 12.30 -7.02
C GLU A 53 -26.71 12.56 -6.02
N ASN A 54 -27.02 12.39 -4.73
CA ASN A 54 -26.07 12.51 -3.63
C ASN A 54 -25.85 11.14 -3.00
N PHE A 55 -24.62 10.88 -2.57
CA PHE A 55 -24.26 9.62 -1.94
C PHE A 55 -23.73 9.85 -0.54
N THR A 56 -24.02 8.88 0.33
CA THR A 56 -23.39 8.71 1.63
C THR A 56 -22.93 7.26 1.71
N PHE A 57 -21.97 6.99 2.60
CA PHE A 57 -21.49 5.64 2.83
C PHE A 57 -22.64 4.68 3.15
N ASN A 58 -22.69 3.56 2.43
CA ASN A 58 -23.68 2.51 2.65
C ASN A 58 -23.00 1.15 2.68
N LYS A 59 -23.07 0.48 3.84
CA LYS A 59 -22.49 -0.86 4.04
C LYS A 59 -23.01 -1.91 3.05
N GLU A 60 -24.24 -1.78 2.57
CA GLU A 60 -24.87 -2.70 1.61
C GLU A 60 -24.35 -2.50 0.18
N LYS A 61 -23.79 -1.33 -0.14
CA LYS A 61 -23.25 -1.02 -1.47
C LYS A 61 -21.81 -1.55 -1.70
N ALA A 62 -21.23 -2.22 -0.71
CA ALA A 62 -19.91 -2.88 -0.79
C ALA A 62 -18.86 -2.05 -1.57
N TRP A 63 -18.37 -2.56 -2.70
CA TRP A 63 -17.33 -1.93 -3.53
C TRP A 63 -17.76 -0.61 -4.19
N LEU A 64 -19.07 -0.39 -4.40
CA LEU A 64 -19.56 0.84 -5.04
C LEU A 64 -19.30 2.08 -4.18
N ASN A 65 -19.05 1.93 -2.87
CA ASN A 65 -18.74 3.09 -2.02
C ASN A 65 -17.48 3.84 -2.49
N TYR A 66 -16.47 3.15 -3.03
CA TYR A 66 -15.24 3.78 -3.49
C TYR A 66 -15.47 4.74 -4.67
N PRO A 67 -16.02 4.31 -5.82
CA PRO A 67 -16.28 5.24 -6.93
C PRO A 67 -17.36 6.27 -6.59
N LEU A 68 -18.35 5.92 -5.75
CA LEU A 68 -19.37 6.88 -5.32
C LEU A 68 -18.82 7.95 -4.38
N GLY A 69 -17.85 7.61 -3.53
CA GLY A 69 -17.17 8.58 -2.68
C GLY A 69 -16.38 9.60 -3.49
N VAL A 70 -15.67 9.14 -4.53
CA VAL A 70 -14.99 10.02 -5.49
C VAL A 70 -15.98 10.93 -6.21
N PHE A 71 -17.10 10.39 -6.69
CA PHE A 71 -18.15 11.18 -7.35
C PHE A 71 -18.72 12.25 -6.42
N GLN A 72 -19.09 11.86 -5.19
CA GLN A 72 -19.63 12.78 -4.19
C GLN A 72 -18.62 13.89 -3.86
N PHE A 73 -17.35 13.53 -3.69
CA PHE A 73 -16.27 14.47 -3.41
C PHE A 73 -16.09 15.51 -4.52
N LEU A 74 -15.98 15.07 -5.77
CA LEU A 74 -15.82 15.97 -6.92
C LEU A 74 -17.04 16.90 -7.06
N LYS A 75 -18.24 16.36 -6.83
CA LYS A 75 -19.47 17.16 -6.83
C LYS A 75 -19.45 18.25 -5.75
N GLU A 76 -19.01 17.92 -4.53
CA GLU A 76 -18.90 18.87 -3.42
C GLU A 76 -17.83 19.96 -3.67
N LYS A 77 -16.76 19.61 -4.40
CA LYS A 77 -15.76 20.59 -4.87
C LYS A 77 -16.26 21.44 -6.05
N GLY A 78 -17.46 21.15 -6.60
CA GLY A 78 -18.11 21.94 -7.64
C GLY A 78 -17.79 21.52 -9.08
N PHE A 79 -17.21 20.34 -9.29
CA PHE A 79 -16.93 19.83 -10.64
C PHE A 79 -18.21 19.41 -11.34
N SER A 80 -18.34 19.80 -12.62
CA SER A 80 -19.39 19.30 -13.51
C SER A 80 -18.86 18.09 -14.28
N LEU A 81 -19.34 16.90 -13.94
CA LEU A 81 -18.85 15.64 -14.48
C LEU A 81 -19.69 15.18 -15.68
N LYS A 82 -19.02 14.73 -16.75
CA LYS A 82 -19.67 14.10 -17.91
C LYS A 82 -20.23 12.73 -17.51
N PRO A 83 -21.51 12.42 -17.79
CA PRO A 83 -22.07 11.09 -17.54
C PRO A 83 -21.39 9.99 -18.38
N LEU A 84 -21.00 8.89 -17.72
CA LEU A 84 -20.24 7.79 -18.30
C LEU A 84 -20.79 6.43 -17.88
N HIS A 85 -20.63 5.44 -18.75
CA HIS A 85 -20.71 4.03 -18.37
C HIS A 85 -19.31 3.49 -18.11
N ILE A 86 -19.06 3.01 -16.90
CA ILE A 86 -17.77 2.53 -16.41
C ILE A 86 -17.90 1.06 -16.00
N HIS A 87 -17.07 0.21 -16.61
CA HIS A 87 -16.96 -1.20 -16.28
C HIS A 87 -15.57 -1.49 -15.71
N PHE A 88 -15.51 -1.98 -14.47
CA PHE A 88 -14.25 -2.29 -13.78
C PHE A 88 -13.89 -3.78 -13.89
N GLU A 89 -12.64 -4.07 -14.21
CA GLU A 89 -12.05 -5.40 -14.20
C GLU A 89 -10.78 -5.41 -13.34
N SER A 90 -10.67 -6.36 -12.42
CA SER A 90 -9.54 -6.46 -11.49
C SER A 90 -8.69 -7.70 -11.80
N SER A 91 -7.39 -7.49 -11.98
CA SER A 91 -6.38 -8.55 -11.97
C SER A 91 -5.69 -8.68 -10.60
N LEU A 92 -6.03 -7.83 -9.63
CA LEU A 92 -5.52 -7.91 -8.27
C LEU A 92 -6.13 -9.10 -7.53
N PRO A 93 -5.33 -9.90 -6.81
CA PRO A 93 -5.85 -10.96 -5.97
C PRO A 93 -6.67 -10.43 -4.80
N GLU A 94 -7.79 -11.10 -4.53
CA GLU A 94 -8.70 -10.74 -3.46
C GLU A 94 -8.00 -10.74 -2.10
N SER A 95 -8.32 -9.74 -1.27
CA SER A 95 -7.83 -9.63 0.11
C SER A 95 -6.29 -9.64 0.26
N SER A 96 -5.56 -9.31 -0.81
CA SER A 96 -4.09 -9.30 -0.84
C SER A 96 -3.48 -8.14 -0.04
N GLY A 97 -4.21 -7.04 0.14
CA GLY A 97 -3.66 -5.79 0.70
C GLY A 97 -2.66 -5.11 -0.20
N LEU A 98 -2.82 -5.30 -1.51
CA LEU A 98 -2.12 -4.56 -2.55
C LEU A 98 -2.94 -3.34 -3.00
N SER A 99 -3.57 -2.66 -2.04
CA SER A 99 -4.17 -1.33 -2.26
C SER A 99 -5.29 -1.29 -3.31
N SER A 100 -6.19 -2.29 -3.29
CA SER A 100 -7.31 -2.34 -4.22
C SER A 100 -8.31 -1.18 -4.06
N SER A 101 -8.52 -0.68 -2.83
CA SER A 101 -9.36 0.50 -2.57
C SER A 101 -8.78 1.74 -3.25
N ALA A 102 -7.54 2.08 -2.93
CA ALA A 102 -6.80 3.19 -3.53
C ALA A 102 -6.73 3.07 -5.07
N SER A 103 -6.61 1.84 -5.61
CA SER A 103 -6.62 1.62 -7.07
C SER A 103 -7.95 2.02 -7.70
N VAL A 104 -9.09 1.65 -7.10
CA VAL A 104 -10.42 2.06 -7.59
C VAL A 104 -10.62 3.56 -7.45
N GLU A 105 -10.23 4.15 -6.32
CA GLU A 105 -10.38 5.58 -6.05
C GLU A 105 -9.57 6.43 -7.03
N VAL A 106 -8.27 6.13 -7.18
CA VAL A 106 -7.39 6.87 -8.09
C VAL A 106 -7.83 6.70 -9.53
N LEU A 107 -8.16 5.48 -9.97
CA LEU A 107 -8.66 5.23 -11.32
C LEU A 107 -9.95 5.99 -11.61
N THR A 108 -10.91 5.98 -10.66
CA THR A 108 -12.18 6.69 -10.82
C THR A 108 -11.97 8.20 -10.87
N MET A 109 -11.14 8.75 -9.98
CA MET A 109 -10.85 10.18 -9.91
C MET A 109 -10.16 10.67 -11.19
N PHE A 110 -9.10 9.96 -11.60
CA PHE A 110 -8.36 10.22 -12.83
C PHE A 110 -9.30 10.21 -14.04
N LEU A 111 -10.10 9.15 -14.17
CA LEU A 111 -11.02 8.98 -15.28
C LEU A 111 -12.06 10.10 -15.36
N LEU A 112 -12.76 10.38 -14.25
CA LEU A 112 -13.85 11.37 -14.23
C LEU A 112 -13.34 12.78 -14.55
N LEU A 113 -12.17 13.14 -14.07
CA LEU A 113 -11.54 14.43 -14.36
C LEU A 113 -11.11 14.50 -15.82
N GLN A 114 -10.46 13.46 -16.34
CA GLN A 114 -9.99 13.43 -17.72
C GLN A 114 -11.13 13.46 -18.73
N GLU A 115 -12.15 12.62 -18.58
CA GLU A 115 -13.32 12.55 -19.48
C GLU A 115 -14.22 13.80 -19.40
N SER A 116 -14.02 14.62 -18.37
CA SER A 116 -14.71 15.90 -18.20
C SER A 116 -13.79 17.10 -18.49
N ASP A 117 -12.66 16.86 -19.17
CA ASP A 117 -11.70 17.88 -19.63
C ASP A 117 -11.09 18.75 -18.50
N TYR A 118 -10.91 18.19 -17.30
CA TYR A 118 -10.19 18.85 -16.20
C TYR A 118 -8.74 18.37 -16.10
N GLU A 119 -7.80 19.31 -16.15
CA GLU A 119 -6.38 19.06 -15.93
C GLU A 119 -6.04 19.19 -14.43
N ILE A 120 -5.90 18.06 -13.75
CA ILE A 120 -5.50 17.98 -12.34
C ILE A 120 -4.24 17.12 -12.25
N SER A 121 -3.26 17.55 -11.46
CA SER A 121 -2.02 16.78 -11.30
C SER A 121 -2.26 15.46 -10.57
N HIS A 122 -1.46 14.44 -10.89
CA HIS A 122 -1.53 13.14 -10.24
C HIS A 122 -1.27 13.22 -8.73
N GLN A 123 -0.43 14.15 -8.27
CA GLN A 123 -0.23 14.38 -6.84
C GLN A 123 -1.51 14.87 -6.16
N GLN A 124 -2.25 15.79 -6.81
CA GLN A 124 -3.49 16.31 -6.24
C GLN A 124 -4.60 15.25 -6.26
N ILE A 125 -4.67 14.42 -7.31
CA ILE A 125 -5.55 13.24 -7.36
C ILE A 125 -5.29 12.34 -6.16
N ALA A 126 -4.02 12.00 -5.88
CA ALA A 126 -3.68 11.15 -4.74
C ALA A 126 -4.14 11.73 -3.40
N VAL A 127 -3.92 13.04 -3.20
CA VAL A 127 -4.35 13.74 -1.98
C VAL A 127 -5.86 13.69 -1.81
N TRP A 128 -6.63 13.94 -2.88
CA TRP A 128 -8.08 13.88 -2.83
C TRP A 128 -8.62 12.47 -2.63
N CYS A 129 -8.01 11.45 -3.25
CA CYS A 129 -8.39 10.06 -3.01
C CYS A 129 -8.18 9.65 -1.55
N LYS A 130 -7.08 10.12 -0.91
CA LYS A 130 -6.88 9.90 0.52
C LYS A 130 -7.99 10.59 1.36
N GLU A 131 -8.39 11.81 1.01
CA GLU A 131 -9.50 12.52 1.66
C GLU A 131 -10.81 11.72 1.54
N VAL A 132 -11.09 11.17 0.35
CA VAL A 132 -12.24 10.28 0.12
C VAL A 132 -12.18 9.02 1.00
N GLU A 133 -11.04 8.33 1.06
CA GLU A 133 -10.92 7.10 1.85
C GLU A 133 -11.08 7.38 3.37
N ASN A 134 -10.56 8.51 3.84
CA ASN A 134 -10.66 8.89 5.25
C ASN A 134 -12.07 9.39 5.61
N ASP A 135 -12.63 10.30 4.83
CA ASP A 135 -13.84 11.05 5.24
C ASP A 135 -15.13 10.41 4.74
N PHE A 136 -15.13 9.87 3.50
CA PHE A 136 -16.31 9.23 2.94
C PHE A 136 -16.37 7.75 3.30
N ILE A 137 -15.28 7.00 3.14
CA ILE A 137 -15.23 5.57 3.46
C ILE A 137 -15.09 5.34 4.97
N GLY A 138 -14.46 6.26 5.69
CA GLY A 138 -14.24 6.17 7.13
C GLY A 138 -13.04 5.28 7.50
N VAL A 139 -12.11 5.07 6.58
CA VAL A 139 -10.90 4.26 6.79
C VAL A 139 -9.71 5.19 6.93
N ASN A 140 -9.16 5.29 8.13
CA ASN A 140 -7.93 6.06 8.38
C ASN A 140 -6.72 5.37 7.72
N CYS A 141 -6.18 5.98 6.67
CA CYS A 141 -4.98 5.54 5.96
C CYS A 141 -3.96 6.69 5.82
N GLY A 142 -2.71 6.36 5.48
CA GLY A 142 -1.75 7.35 5.00
C GLY A 142 -1.91 7.65 3.51
N ILE A 143 -0.93 8.35 2.92
CA ILE A 143 -0.95 8.83 1.53
C ILE A 143 -0.26 7.87 0.54
N MET A 144 0.51 6.91 1.05
CA MET A 144 1.45 6.09 0.27
C MET A 144 0.79 5.37 -0.90
N ASP A 145 -0.34 4.71 -0.66
CA ASP A 145 -1.00 3.86 -1.64
C ASP A 145 -1.52 4.70 -2.82
N GLN A 146 -2.33 5.73 -2.53
CA GLN A 146 -2.86 6.64 -3.54
C GLN A 146 -1.75 7.35 -4.31
N PHE A 147 -0.70 7.79 -3.61
CA PHE A 147 0.39 8.55 -4.23
C PHE A 147 1.22 7.68 -5.17
N CYS A 148 1.55 6.46 -4.75
CA CYS A 148 2.24 5.49 -5.60
C CYS A 148 1.40 5.14 -6.84
N ILE A 149 0.12 4.82 -6.66
CA ILE A 149 -0.77 4.46 -7.77
C ILE A 149 -0.94 5.61 -8.76
N ALA A 150 -0.95 6.86 -8.29
CA ALA A 150 -1.09 8.01 -9.17
C ALA A 150 0.24 8.43 -9.85
N ASN A 151 1.39 8.33 -9.18
CA ASN A 151 2.62 9.00 -9.60
C ASN A 151 3.80 8.04 -9.95
N ALA A 152 3.63 6.73 -9.84
CA ALA A 152 4.73 5.80 -10.12
C ALA A 152 5.18 5.84 -11.58
N GLU A 153 6.49 5.76 -11.79
CA GLU A 153 7.09 5.65 -13.12
C GLU A 153 7.45 4.20 -13.44
N PRO A 154 7.44 3.81 -14.73
CA PRO A 154 7.81 2.46 -15.15
C PRO A 154 9.17 2.03 -14.58
N LYS A 155 9.25 0.79 -14.08
CA LYS A 155 10.49 0.17 -13.55
C LYS A 155 11.17 0.94 -12.42
N SER A 156 10.41 1.72 -11.64
CA SER A 156 10.95 2.50 -10.54
C SER A 156 10.29 2.20 -9.20
N ALA A 157 10.99 2.46 -8.10
CA ALA A 157 10.38 2.70 -6.81
C ALA A 157 10.46 4.17 -6.44
N MET A 158 9.43 4.61 -5.74
CA MET A 158 9.23 5.99 -5.36
C MET A 158 9.65 6.18 -3.91
N MET A 159 10.72 6.91 -3.65
CA MET A 159 10.99 7.39 -2.30
C MET A 159 10.07 8.58 -2.04
N LEU A 160 9.04 8.41 -1.21
CA LEU A 160 8.07 9.45 -0.86
C LEU A 160 8.27 9.91 0.57
N ASN A 161 8.39 11.22 0.78
CA ASN A 161 8.30 11.85 2.09
C ASN A 161 6.83 12.12 2.44
N CYS A 162 6.27 11.33 3.36
CA CYS A 162 4.85 11.43 3.70
C CYS A 162 4.50 12.72 4.47
N ALA A 163 5.48 13.44 5.02
CA ALA A 163 5.25 14.72 5.70
C ALA A 163 5.19 15.91 4.74
N THR A 164 5.97 15.89 3.65
CA THR A 164 6.10 17.02 2.71
C THR A 164 5.50 16.76 1.33
N LEU A 165 5.21 15.48 1.01
CA LEU A 165 4.84 14.98 -0.31
C LEU A 165 5.93 15.12 -1.39
N GLU A 166 7.15 15.49 -1.00
CA GLU A 166 8.31 15.42 -1.89
C GLU A 166 8.64 13.96 -2.20
N TYR A 167 8.96 13.68 -3.46
CA TYR A 167 9.28 12.31 -3.89
C TYR A 167 10.36 12.27 -4.97
N GLU A 168 11.05 11.14 -5.05
CA GLU A 168 12.04 10.82 -6.08
C GLU A 168 11.83 9.39 -6.57
N ASN A 169 11.72 9.19 -7.88
CA ASN A 169 11.70 7.87 -8.49
C ASN A 169 13.14 7.36 -8.69
N THR A 170 13.40 6.14 -8.22
CA THR A 170 14.67 5.43 -8.41
C THR A 170 14.41 4.23 -9.29
N GLU A 171 15.06 4.19 -10.46
CA GLU A 171 15.01 3.02 -11.34
C GLU A 171 15.52 1.79 -10.59
N ILE A 172 14.83 0.66 -10.77
CA ILE A 172 15.18 -0.60 -10.14
C ILE A 172 15.61 -1.60 -11.20
N ASP A 173 16.81 -2.13 -11.01
CA ASP A 173 17.30 -3.31 -11.73
C ASP A 173 17.63 -4.42 -10.74
N PHE A 174 16.77 -5.44 -10.66
CA PHE A 174 17.03 -6.64 -9.86
C PHE A 174 17.84 -7.70 -10.63
N GLY A 175 18.31 -7.40 -11.84
CA GLY A 175 19.00 -8.33 -12.72
C GLY A 175 18.11 -9.53 -13.08
N GLU A 176 18.60 -10.74 -12.80
CA GLU A 176 17.88 -11.99 -13.06
C GLU A 176 16.79 -12.31 -12.01
N LYS A 177 16.68 -11.49 -10.95
CA LYS A 177 15.66 -11.64 -9.91
C LYS A 177 14.38 -10.88 -10.26
N LYS A 178 13.27 -11.38 -9.74
CA LYS A 178 11.96 -10.73 -9.79
C LYS A 178 11.34 -10.69 -8.40
N ILE A 179 10.32 -9.83 -8.23
CA ILE A 179 9.52 -9.82 -7.02
C ILE A 179 8.43 -10.90 -7.14
N ALA A 180 8.42 -11.82 -6.18
CA ALA A 180 7.29 -12.70 -5.92
C ALA A 180 6.40 -12.09 -4.84
N ILE A 181 5.11 -12.03 -5.09
CA ILE A 181 4.12 -11.68 -4.09
C ILE A 181 3.58 -12.98 -3.47
N LEU A 182 3.62 -13.06 -2.15
CA LEU A 182 3.27 -14.23 -1.35
C LEU A 182 2.00 -13.93 -0.54
N ASN A 183 0.83 -14.22 -1.11
CA ASN A 183 -0.45 -14.02 -0.42
C ASN A 183 -0.73 -15.17 0.54
N THR A 184 -0.76 -14.88 1.85
CA THR A 184 -1.05 -15.86 2.90
C THR A 184 -2.47 -16.43 2.84
N LYS A 185 -3.40 -15.74 2.17
CA LYS A 185 -4.85 -16.06 2.17
C LYS A 185 -5.45 -16.12 3.58
N LYS A 186 -4.76 -15.59 4.60
CA LYS A 186 -5.29 -15.45 5.95
C LYS A 186 -6.47 -14.47 5.94
N PRO A 187 -7.65 -14.86 6.44
CA PRO A 187 -8.77 -13.94 6.61
C PRO A 187 -8.41 -12.77 7.52
N ARG A 188 -8.74 -11.57 7.07
CA ARG A 188 -8.36 -10.30 7.70
C ARG A 188 -9.44 -9.82 8.67
N ASN A 189 -9.58 -10.51 9.81
CA ASN A 189 -10.47 -10.05 10.87
C ASN A 189 -9.75 -9.00 11.72
N LEU A 190 -10.41 -7.87 12.05
CA LEU A 190 -9.94 -6.87 13.01
C LEU A 190 -8.71 -6.03 12.62
N ILE A 191 -8.33 -5.96 11.33
CA ILE A 191 -7.17 -5.14 10.90
C ILE A 191 -7.32 -3.67 11.33
N HIS A 192 -8.49 -3.07 11.12
CA HIS A 192 -8.68 -1.66 11.42
C HIS A 192 -8.49 -1.33 12.91
N SER A 193 -8.89 -2.21 13.84
CA SER A 193 -8.70 -1.93 15.27
C SER A 193 -7.22 -2.03 15.68
N LYS A 194 -6.51 -3.05 15.20
CA LYS A 194 -5.07 -3.23 15.50
C LYS A 194 -4.18 -2.22 14.80
N TYR A 195 -4.53 -1.80 13.59
CA TYR A 195 -3.85 -0.70 12.91
C TYR A 195 -4.00 0.62 13.68
N ASN A 196 -5.22 0.96 14.10
CA ASN A 196 -5.47 2.17 14.90
C ASN A 196 -4.78 2.12 16.28
N GLU A 197 -4.68 0.93 16.89
CA GLU A 197 -3.88 0.72 18.11
C GLU A 197 -2.42 1.12 17.87
N ARG A 198 -1.78 0.62 16.79
CA ARG A 198 -0.39 0.96 16.44
C ARG A 198 -0.19 2.44 16.19
N ARG A 199 -1.13 3.07 15.49
CA ARG A 199 -1.11 4.53 15.28
C ARG A 199 -1.13 5.28 16.62
N SER A 200 -2.06 4.94 17.52
CA SER A 200 -2.15 5.60 18.83
C SER A 200 -0.91 5.37 19.68
N GLU A 201 -0.31 4.18 19.63
CA GLU A 201 0.95 3.89 20.33
C GLU A 201 2.09 4.80 19.85
N CYS A 202 2.15 5.10 18.55
CA CYS A 202 3.14 6.01 17.99
C CYS A 202 2.88 7.47 18.37
N GLU A 203 1.61 7.91 18.34
CA GLU A 203 1.20 9.24 18.81
C GLU A 203 1.57 9.45 20.29
N GLN A 204 1.36 8.43 21.13
CA GLN A 204 1.79 8.43 22.53
C GLN A 204 3.32 8.52 22.68
N ALA A 205 4.07 7.76 21.88
CA ALA A 205 5.54 7.82 21.90
C ALA A 205 6.05 9.22 21.57
N LEU A 206 5.52 9.85 20.52
CA LEU A 206 5.88 11.19 20.12
C LEU A 206 5.59 12.21 21.22
N ALA A 207 4.40 12.15 21.83
CA ALA A 207 4.01 13.06 22.91
C ALA A 207 4.95 12.94 24.14
N ILE A 208 5.33 11.72 24.52
CA ILE A 208 6.28 11.48 25.61
C ILE A 208 7.65 12.08 25.29
N ILE A 209 8.16 11.87 24.06
CA ILE A 209 9.46 12.40 23.62
C ILE A 209 9.44 13.94 23.62
N GLN A 210 8.42 14.55 23.01
CA GLN A 210 8.24 16.00 22.99
C GLN A 210 8.28 16.58 24.41
N GLN A 211 7.56 15.98 25.35
CA GLN A 211 7.49 16.45 26.74
C GLN A 211 8.79 16.21 27.52
N LYS A 212 9.34 14.99 27.50
CA LYS A 212 10.48 14.62 28.36
C LYS A 212 11.84 15.05 27.81
N ARG A 213 11.96 15.24 26.50
CA ARG A 213 13.21 15.68 25.84
C ARG A 213 13.18 17.14 25.39
N ASN A 214 12.05 17.85 25.53
CA ASN A 214 11.82 19.16 24.92
C ASN A 214 12.08 19.15 23.40
N SER A 215 11.70 18.05 22.73
CA SER A 215 11.88 17.90 21.28
C SER A 215 10.86 18.74 20.51
N ALA A 216 11.32 19.37 19.42
CA ALA A 216 10.47 20.11 18.48
C ALA A 216 9.98 19.25 17.29
N ALA A 217 10.26 17.94 17.31
CA ALA A 217 9.84 17.01 16.26
C ALA A 217 8.32 17.07 16.05
N ALA A 218 7.89 17.31 14.82
CA ALA A 218 6.47 17.29 14.46
C ALA A 218 5.96 15.86 14.29
N ASN A 219 6.85 14.94 13.93
CA ASN A 219 6.55 13.54 13.66
C ASN A 219 7.57 12.61 14.32
N LEU A 220 7.18 11.36 14.58
CA LEU A 220 8.03 10.38 15.26
C LEU A 220 9.28 10.00 14.45
N CYS A 221 9.21 10.03 13.12
CA CYS A 221 10.36 9.77 12.25
C CYS A 221 11.47 10.84 12.29
N GLU A 222 11.18 12.01 12.88
CA GLU A 222 12.14 13.11 13.06
C GLU A 222 12.94 12.96 14.37
N CYS A 223 12.49 12.09 15.28
CA CYS A 223 13.16 11.83 16.55
C CYS A 223 14.45 11.01 16.36
N LEU A 224 15.38 11.16 17.30
CA LEU A 224 16.59 10.35 17.37
C LEU A 224 16.34 9.06 18.15
N ILE A 225 17.13 8.02 17.88
CA ILE A 225 16.94 6.74 18.58
C ILE A 225 17.19 6.86 20.08
N GLU A 226 18.06 7.78 20.51
CA GLU A 226 18.36 8.05 21.90
C GLU A 226 17.20 8.74 22.64
N ASP A 227 16.27 9.36 21.90
CA ASP A 227 15.13 10.04 22.50
C ASP A 227 14.18 9.04 23.17
N ILE A 228 14.04 7.83 22.61
CA ILE A 228 13.08 6.83 23.10
C ILE A 228 13.42 6.31 24.51
N GLU A 229 14.64 6.53 25.00
CA GLU A 229 15.06 6.10 26.34
C GLU A 229 14.26 6.78 27.46
N CYS A 230 13.55 7.89 27.17
CA CYS A 230 12.65 8.52 28.14
C CYS A 230 11.28 7.81 28.27
N ILE A 231 10.96 6.89 27.35
CA ILE A 231 9.71 6.14 27.34
C ILE A 231 9.84 4.96 28.31
N GLU A 232 8.98 4.90 29.33
CA GLU A 232 9.03 3.83 30.34
C GLU A 232 8.23 2.59 29.91
N ASN A 233 7.17 2.77 29.13
CA ASN A 233 6.39 1.66 28.62
C ASN A 233 7.16 0.98 27.48
N GLU A 234 7.59 -0.26 27.70
CA GLU A 234 8.41 -1.02 26.74
C GLU A 234 7.69 -1.27 25.40
N ILE A 235 6.37 -1.46 25.39
CA ILE A 235 5.61 -1.63 24.14
C ILE A 235 5.70 -0.35 23.30
N ILE A 236 5.42 0.80 23.91
CA ILE A 236 5.49 2.11 23.23
C ILE A 236 6.92 2.41 22.75
N LYS A 237 7.92 2.08 23.57
CA LYS A 237 9.34 2.21 23.20
C LYS A 237 9.69 1.36 21.98
N GLN A 238 9.21 0.11 21.91
CA GLN A 238 9.43 -0.76 20.76
C GLN A 238 8.75 -0.22 19.49
N ARG A 239 7.54 0.35 19.58
CA ARG A 239 6.88 1.00 18.43
C ARG A 239 7.71 2.16 17.90
N ALA A 240 8.20 3.03 18.80
CA ALA A 240 9.06 4.14 18.44
C ALA A 240 10.39 3.67 17.81
N ARG A 241 11.01 2.64 18.38
CA ARG A 241 12.23 2.02 17.85
C ARG A 241 12.03 1.56 16.41
N HIS A 242 10.95 0.83 16.14
CA HIS A 242 10.63 0.39 14.77
C HIS A 242 10.56 1.59 13.83
N VAL A 243 9.74 2.61 14.16
CA VAL A 243 9.48 3.76 13.29
C VAL A 243 10.78 4.53 12.94
N ILE A 244 11.60 4.83 13.94
CA ILE A 244 12.85 5.59 13.75
C ILE A 244 13.85 4.78 12.92
N GLU A 245 14.04 3.50 13.24
CA GLU A 245 14.98 2.64 12.53
C GLU A 245 14.49 2.28 11.12
N GLU A 246 13.19 2.15 10.90
CA GLU A 246 12.59 1.86 9.60
C GLU A 246 12.78 3.04 8.65
N ASN A 247 12.57 4.28 9.13
CA ASN A 247 12.85 5.48 8.35
C ASN A 247 14.33 5.55 7.91
N LYS A 248 15.26 5.11 8.77
CA LYS A 248 16.68 4.98 8.42
C LYS A 248 16.90 3.88 7.36
N ARG A 249 16.23 2.73 7.50
CA ARG A 249 16.32 1.63 6.53
C ARG A 249 15.84 2.04 5.14
N VAL A 250 14.80 2.88 5.02
CA VAL A 250 14.34 3.41 3.72
C VAL A 250 15.43 4.23 3.04
N LYS A 251 16.08 5.15 3.77
CA LYS A 251 17.21 5.94 3.24
C LYS A 251 18.35 5.05 2.76
N GLN A 252 18.68 4.02 3.54
CA GLN A 252 19.71 3.04 3.17
C GLN A 252 19.31 2.22 1.95
N ALA A 253 18.04 1.81 1.86
CA ALA A 253 17.51 1.02 0.74
C ALA A 253 17.63 1.77 -0.58
N VAL A 254 17.27 3.06 -0.60
CA VAL A 254 17.40 3.91 -1.79
C VAL A 254 18.86 4.03 -2.22
N GLU A 255 19.77 4.27 -1.28
CA GLU A 255 21.20 4.38 -1.59
C GLU A 255 21.77 3.09 -2.18
N VAL A 256 21.43 1.92 -1.62
CA VAL A 256 21.96 0.64 -2.14
C VAL A 256 21.33 0.26 -3.47
N LEU A 257 20.05 0.59 -3.71
CA LEU A 257 19.40 0.38 -5.00
C LEU A 257 20.00 1.27 -6.09
N LYS A 258 20.28 2.55 -5.81
CA LYS A 258 20.98 3.45 -6.75
C LYS A 258 22.37 2.91 -7.15
N ASN A 259 23.00 2.14 -6.26
CA ASN A 259 24.30 1.52 -6.48
C ASN A 259 24.22 0.05 -6.98
N ASN A 260 23.02 -0.46 -7.29
CA ASN A 260 22.76 -1.86 -7.68
C ASN A 260 23.27 -2.91 -6.67
N ASP A 261 23.38 -2.56 -5.38
CA ASP A 261 23.73 -3.49 -4.30
C ASP A 261 22.49 -4.23 -3.79
N ILE A 262 22.04 -5.17 -4.62
CA ILE A 262 20.84 -5.98 -4.35
C ILE A 262 21.03 -6.87 -3.12
N ALA A 263 22.25 -7.34 -2.83
CA ALA A 263 22.52 -8.17 -1.67
C ALA A 263 22.27 -7.41 -0.36
N THR A 264 22.70 -6.16 -0.27
CA THR A 264 22.40 -5.31 0.90
C THR A 264 20.93 -4.95 0.96
N PHE A 265 20.27 -4.68 -0.17
CA PHE A 265 18.83 -4.46 -0.19
C PHE A 265 18.05 -5.67 0.37
N GLU A 266 18.40 -6.89 -0.04
CA GLU A 266 17.81 -8.13 0.48
C GLU A 266 18.03 -8.29 2.00
N ALA A 267 19.19 -7.88 2.51
CA ALA A 267 19.45 -7.84 3.94
C ALA A 267 18.55 -6.82 4.67
N LEU A 268 18.29 -5.65 4.07
CA LEU A 268 17.39 -4.63 4.61
C LEU A 268 15.94 -5.12 4.65
N LEU A 269 15.48 -5.86 3.63
CA LEU A 269 14.15 -6.49 3.65
C LEU A 269 13.98 -7.40 4.89
N LYS A 270 14.97 -8.28 5.13
CA LYS A 270 14.98 -9.18 6.30
C LYS A 270 14.96 -8.40 7.61
N GLN A 271 15.82 -7.37 7.74
CA GLN A 271 15.87 -6.54 8.94
C GLN A 271 14.54 -5.82 9.21
N SER A 272 13.94 -5.27 8.17
CA SER A 272 12.64 -4.61 8.25
C SER A 272 11.54 -5.61 8.68
N HIS A 273 11.53 -6.84 8.14
CA HIS A 273 10.60 -7.88 8.60
C HIS A 273 10.79 -8.24 10.08
N GLN A 274 12.05 -8.44 10.53
CA GLN A 274 12.34 -8.70 11.93
C GLN A 274 11.89 -7.56 12.85
N SER A 275 12.02 -6.31 12.39
CA SER A 275 11.51 -5.15 13.10
C SER A 275 9.97 -5.17 13.21
N LEU A 276 9.26 -5.48 12.12
CA LEU A 276 7.79 -5.60 12.14
C LEU A 276 7.29 -6.78 12.98
N LYS A 277 8.07 -7.85 13.06
CA LYS A 277 7.78 -9.02 13.89
C LYS A 277 7.97 -8.72 15.37
N HIS A 278 9.13 -8.17 15.75
CA HIS A 278 9.55 -8.08 17.15
C HIS A 278 9.31 -6.71 17.78
N ASN A 279 9.54 -5.62 17.04
CA ASN A 279 9.38 -4.26 17.58
C ASN A 279 7.97 -3.71 17.30
N TYR A 280 7.39 -4.03 16.15
CA TYR A 280 6.06 -3.53 15.78
C TYR A 280 4.93 -4.54 16.00
N GLU A 281 5.23 -5.83 16.08
CA GLU A 281 4.27 -6.92 16.31
C GLU A 281 3.03 -6.85 15.39
N VAL A 282 3.28 -6.82 14.08
CA VAL A 282 2.22 -6.77 13.05
C VAL A 282 2.28 -7.91 12.04
N SER A 283 3.29 -8.77 12.04
CA SER A 283 3.37 -9.89 11.09
C SER A 283 2.41 -11.03 11.46
N GLY A 284 2.62 -11.65 12.62
CA GLY A 284 1.89 -12.82 13.09
C GLY A 284 2.32 -14.12 12.40
N THR A 285 1.77 -15.25 12.87
CA THR A 285 2.20 -16.61 12.50
C THR A 285 2.24 -16.86 10.99
N GLU A 286 1.24 -16.38 10.25
CA GLU A 286 1.11 -16.67 8.82
C GLU A 286 2.11 -15.88 7.97
N LEU A 287 2.32 -14.60 8.27
CA LEU A 287 3.33 -13.80 7.56
C LEU A 287 4.74 -14.26 7.92
N ASP A 288 4.99 -14.60 9.19
CA ASP A 288 6.26 -15.15 9.62
C ASP A 288 6.55 -16.48 8.92
N ALA A 289 5.58 -17.41 8.89
CA ALA A 289 5.75 -18.71 8.28
C ALA A 289 6.02 -18.63 6.77
N ILE A 290 5.33 -17.74 6.04
CA ILE A 290 5.53 -17.61 4.59
C ILE A 290 6.86 -16.93 4.25
N VAL A 291 7.31 -15.96 5.07
CA VAL A 291 8.62 -15.32 4.91
C VAL A 291 9.74 -16.29 5.27
N ASP A 292 9.61 -17.03 6.38
CA ASP A 292 10.58 -18.05 6.77
C ASP A 292 10.67 -19.16 5.72
N ALA A 293 9.54 -19.61 5.16
CA ALA A 293 9.52 -20.55 4.05
C ALA A 293 10.24 -20.00 2.82
N ALA A 294 10.00 -18.75 2.44
CA ALA A 294 10.67 -18.12 1.31
C ALA A 294 12.19 -18.02 1.51
N LEU A 295 12.64 -17.58 2.70
CA LEU A 295 14.06 -17.41 3.02
C LEU A 295 14.83 -18.73 3.17
N ASN A 296 14.12 -19.85 3.36
CA ASN A 296 14.72 -21.19 3.40
C ASN A 296 14.96 -21.80 2.00
N HIS A 297 14.51 -21.15 0.93
CA HIS A 297 14.77 -21.58 -0.43
C HIS A 297 15.99 -20.87 -1.02
N GLU A 298 16.88 -21.60 -1.69
CA GLU A 298 18.17 -21.07 -2.17
C GLU A 298 18.06 -19.92 -3.20
N SER A 299 16.96 -19.88 -3.94
CA SER A 299 16.72 -18.84 -4.95
C SER A 299 16.23 -17.51 -4.36
N CYS A 300 15.99 -17.42 -3.05
CA CYS A 300 15.47 -16.23 -2.37
C CYS A 300 16.41 -15.79 -1.24
N SER A 301 16.82 -14.52 -1.25
CA SER A 301 17.76 -13.98 -0.24
C SER A 301 17.22 -12.79 0.55
N GLY A 302 16.07 -12.23 0.14
CA GLY A 302 15.38 -11.17 0.85
C GLY A 302 13.87 -11.32 0.72
N ALA A 303 13.18 -11.33 1.86
CA ALA A 303 11.73 -11.39 1.92
C ALA A 303 11.22 -10.65 3.17
N ARG A 304 10.01 -10.10 3.07
CA ARG A 304 9.32 -9.42 4.16
C ARG A 304 7.83 -9.33 3.91
N MET A 305 7.04 -9.14 4.96
CA MET A 305 5.63 -8.72 4.80
C MET A 305 5.53 -7.37 4.05
N THR A 306 4.40 -7.05 3.43
CA THR A 306 4.16 -5.72 2.84
C THR A 306 2.78 -5.19 3.23
N GLY A 307 2.66 -3.87 3.39
CA GLY A 307 1.41 -3.22 3.83
C GLY A 307 1.17 -3.32 5.34
N ALA A 308 -0.09 -3.27 5.76
CA ALA A 308 -0.47 -3.11 7.18
C ALA A 308 -0.23 -4.33 8.10
N GLY A 309 0.08 -5.50 7.54
CA GLY A 309 0.23 -6.73 8.30
C GLY A 309 -1.09 -7.35 8.79
N PHE A 310 -0.99 -8.14 9.86
CA PHE A 310 -2.04 -8.94 10.48
C PHE A 310 -2.64 -10.00 9.54
N GLY A 311 -1.85 -10.44 8.56
CA GLY A 311 -2.25 -11.26 7.42
C GLY A 311 -1.83 -10.59 6.12
N GLY A 312 -2.37 -11.04 4.99
CA GLY A 312 -2.09 -10.42 3.70
C GLY A 312 -0.90 -10.98 2.97
N CYS A 313 -0.11 -10.09 2.36
CA CYS A 313 1.00 -10.48 1.50
C CYS A 313 2.36 -10.24 2.15
N ALA A 314 3.31 -11.08 1.74
CA ALA A 314 4.73 -10.78 1.77
C ALA A 314 5.25 -10.58 0.35
N ILE A 315 6.45 -10.02 0.25
CA ILE A 315 7.25 -9.94 -0.97
C ILE A 315 8.55 -10.71 -0.76
N ALA A 316 9.06 -11.32 -1.84
CA ALA A 316 10.35 -11.98 -1.87
C ALA A 316 11.08 -11.65 -3.18
N LEU A 317 12.38 -11.44 -3.11
CA LEU A 317 13.24 -11.36 -4.29
C LEU A 317 13.75 -12.76 -4.63
N VAL A 318 13.36 -13.24 -5.82
CA VAL A 318 13.59 -14.62 -6.25
C VAL A 318 14.19 -14.67 -7.65
N GLN A 319 15.11 -15.61 -7.89
CA GLN A 319 15.63 -15.87 -9.24
C GLN A 319 14.51 -16.28 -10.20
N ALA A 320 14.37 -15.60 -11.33
CA ALA A 320 13.24 -15.80 -12.24
C ALA A 320 13.18 -17.23 -12.82
N ASN A 321 14.35 -17.84 -13.09
CA ASN A 321 14.45 -19.20 -13.63
C ASN A 321 14.10 -20.31 -12.61
N ALA A 322 14.09 -20.00 -11.32
CA ALA A 322 13.80 -20.93 -10.22
C ALA A 322 12.44 -20.67 -9.58
N PHE A 323 11.60 -19.81 -10.19
CA PHE A 323 10.35 -19.36 -9.57
C PHE A 323 9.35 -20.49 -9.33
N GLU A 324 9.13 -21.40 -10.28
CA GLU A 324 8.14 -22.48 -10.12
C GLU A 324 8.55 -23.45 -9.00
N GLU A 325 9.84 -23.81 -8.92
CA GLU A 325 10.37 -24.64 -7.83
C GLU A 325 10.24 -23.92 -6.47
N PHE A 326 10.62 -22.64 -6.42
CA PHE A 326 10.44 -21.80 -5.23
C PHE A 326 8.98 -21.76 -4.78
N LYS A 327 8.05 -21.53 -5.71
CA LYS A 327 6.62 -21.44 -5.45
C LYS A 327 6.09 -22.74 -4.84
N ASP A 328 6.39 -23.88 -5.44
CA ASP A 328 5.96 -25.19 -4.95
C ASP A 328 6.53 -25.48 -3.55
N PHE A 329 7.80 -25.16 -3.33
CA PHE A 329 8.45 -25.29 -2.03
C PHE A 329 7.76 -24.44 -0.96
N VAL A 330 7.57 -23.14 -1.22
CA VAL A 330 6.99 -22.22 -0.25
C VAL A 330 5.55 -22.60 0.07
N ILE A 331 4.72 -22.94 -0.93
CA ILE A 331 3.34 -23.40 -0.71
C ILE A 331 3.32 -24.60 0.22
N LYS A 332 4.18 -25.60 -0.03
CA LYS A 332 4.26 -26.81 0.80
C LYS A 332 4.68 -26.50 2.23
N GLN A 333 5.75 -25.73 2.43
CA GLN A 333 6.26 -25.40 3.76
C GLN A 333 5.25 -24.54 4.55
N TYR A 334 4.63 -23.56 3.88
CA TYR A 334 3.61 -22.71 4.47
C TYR A 334 2.38 -23.51 4.90
N ALA A 335 1.89 -24.41 4.04
CA ALA A 335 0.74 -25.26 4.35
C ALA A 335 1.02 -26.21 5.52
N GLN A 336 2.25 -26.75 5.62
CA GLN A 336 2.65 -27.56 6.77
C GLN A 336 2.68 -26.77 8.08
N ALA A 337 3.12 -25.51 8.04
CA ALA A 337 3.25 -24.68 9.24
C ALA A 337 1.91 -24.09 9.71
N THR A 338 0.97 -23.82 8.80
CA THR A 338 -0.24 -23.03 9.11
C THR A 338 -1.55 -23.76 8.83
N GLY A 339 -1.54 -24.80 7.99
CA GLY A 339 -2.75 -25.44 7.46
C GLY A 339 -3.48 -24.63 6.39
N LEU A 340 -2.95 -23.48 5.96
CA LEU A 340 -3.52 -22.63 4.92
C LEU A 340 -2.84 -22.85 3.57
N GLN A 341 -3.54 -22.52 2.48
CA GLN A 341 -2.99 -22.54 1.13
C GLN A 341 -2.67 -21.11 0.69
N ALA A 342 -1.40 -20.86 0.39
CA ALA A 342 -0.95 -19.56 -0.13
C ALA A 342 -1.18 -19.44 -1.64
N GLU A 343 -1.28 -18.21 -2.12
CA GLU A 343 -1.19 -17.88 -3.54
C GLU A 343 0.11 -17.11 -3.79
N ILE A 344 0.91 -17.58 -4.75
CA ILE A 344 2.21 -17.01 -5.08
C ILE A 344 2.29 -16.74 -6.57
N TYR A 345 2.68 -15.53 -6.93
CA TYR A 345 2.81 -15.08 -8.32
C TYR A 345 3.98 -14.11 -8.45
N LEU A 346 4.59 -14.12 -9.64
CA LEU A 346 5.55 -13.10 -10.01
C LEU A 346 4.84 -11.80 -10.35
N CYS A 347 5.52 -10.71 -10.05
CA CYS A 347 5.06 -9.38 -10.39
C CYS A 347 6.21 -8.56 -10.95
N ASP A 348 5.92 -7.82 -12.01
CA ASP A 348 6.84 -6.81 -12.52
C ASP A 348 6.48 -5.44 -11.91
N ILE A 349 7.47 -4.55 -11.84
CA ILE A 349 7.24 -3.16 -11.44
C ILE A 349 6.52 -2.46 -12.59
N GLY A 350 5.33 -1.96 -12.29
CA GLY A 350 4.46 -1.26 -13.22
C GLY A 350 4.71 0.25 -13.21
N GLU A 351 3.68 0.98 -13.62
CA GLU A 351 3.62 2.44 -13.62
C GLU A 351 2.30 2.90 -13.01
N GLY A 352 2.16 4.20 -12.80
CA GLY A 352 0.94 4.80 -12.26
C GLY A 352 -0.26 4.72 -13.21
N VAL A 353 -1.37 5.27 -12.75
CA VAL A 353 -2.62 5.36 -13.52
C VAL A 353 -2.37 6.04 -14.88
N LYS A 354 -2.97 5.47 -15.93
CA LYS A 354 -2.86 5.98 -17.30
C LYS A 354 -4.00 5.48 -18.18
N ILE A 355 -4.10 6.09 -19.37
CA ILE A 355 -4.89 5.55 -20.48
C ILE A 355 -4.11 4.41 -21.14
N LEU A 356 -4.82 3.33 -21.48
CA LEU A 356 -4.29 2.26 -22.32
C LEU A 356 -4.78 2.50 -23.76
N GLU A 357 -3.85 2.49 -24.71
CA GLU A 357 -4.13 2.61 -26.15
C GLU A 357 -4.49 1.27 -26.80
#